data_AF-A0AAW0WGP1-F1
#
_entry.id   AF-A0AAW0WGP1-F1
#
_cell.length_a   1.000
_cell.length_b   1.000
_cell.length_c   1.000
_cell.angle_alpha   90.00
_cell.angle_beta   90.00
_cell.angle_gamma   90.00
#
_symmetry.space_group_name_H-M   'P 1'
#
loop_
_entity.id
_entity.type
_entity.pdbx_description
1 polymer ?
#
loop_
_entity_poly.entity_id
_entity_poly.type
_entity_poly.pdbx_seq_one_letter_code
_entity_poly.pdbx_strand_id
1 'polypeptide(L)'
;YQQQRLEMFLLKVAALVVVLGSAVALPSDLYGAQPVYKDETIPYNYAYGVKDDYAGTDFGHNEDSDGNAVKGSYNVALPDGRIQTVNYVADHYNGYQAQVSYKGEAQYPHEYGPAVTFKPQQYQPSYQPQPSYQ
;
A
#
# COMPACT_ATOMS: atom_id res chain seq x y z
N TYR A 1 -49.39 22.01 69.71
CA TYR A 1 -47.94 22.05 70.01
C TYR A 1 -47.32 20.71 70.45
N GLN A 2 -48.09 19.65 70.74
CA GLN A 2 -47.55 18.31 71.06
C GLN A 2 -47.97 17.22 70.04
N GLN A 3 -48.41 17.62 68.83
CA GLN A 3 -48.83 16.71 67.75
C GLN A 3 -48.18 17.05 66.39
N GLN A 4 -47.19 17.95 66.38
CA GLN A 4 -46.44 18.38 65.20
C GLN A 4 -44.93 18.05 65.31
N ARG A 5 -44.54 17.27 66.33
CA ARG A 5 -43.13 17.02 66.68
C ARG A 5 -42.73 15.53 66.70
N LEU A 6 -43.56 14.64 66.14
CA LEU A 6 -43.24 13.21 66.03
C LEU A 6 -43.43 12.59 64.62
N GLU A 7 -44.31 13.13 63.78
CA GLU A 7 -44.45 12.69 62.37
C GLU A 7 -43.44 13.36 61.42
N MET A 8 -42.51 14.16 61.97
CA MET A 8 -41.46 14.83 61.20
C MET A 8 -40.21 13.96 61.03
N PHE A 9 -40.29 12.66 61.36
CA PHE A 9 -39.14 11.74 61.35
C PHE A 9 -39.33 10.46 60.53
N LEU A 10 -40.52 10.16 59.98
CA LEU A 10 -40.79 8.89 59.27
C LEU A 10 -41.23 9.00 57.80
N LEU A 11 -41.15 10.18 57.19
CA LEU A 11 -41.27 10.33 55.73
C LEU A 11 -40.17 11.21 55.12
N LYS A 12 -38.98 11.22 55.74
CA LYS A 12 -37.72 11.67 55.10
C LYS A 12 -36.96 10.49 54.50
N VAL A 13 -37.61 9.63 53.70
CA VAL A 13 -36.91 8.56 52.95
C VAL A 13 -37.42 8.39 51.51
N ALA A 14 -38.45 9.12 51.08
CA ALA A 14 -38.91 9.05 49.69
C ALA A 14 -38.39 10.23 48.86
N ALA A 15 -37.89 9.91 47.68
CA ALA A 15 -37.50 10.79 46.57
C ALA A 15 -36.07 11.37 46.60
N LEU A 16 -35.15 10.50 46.16
CA LEU A 16 -34.30 10.71 44.99
C LEU A 16 -33.65 12.10 44.87
N VAL A 17 -32.35 12.13 45.17
CA VAL A 17 -31.42 13.20 44.84
C VAL A 17 -31.50 13.53 43.36
N VAL A 18 -32.10 14.67 43.01
CA VAL A 18 -31.96 15.29 41.69
C VAL A 18 -30.83 16.30 41.78
N VAL A 19 -29.59 15.82 41.59
CA VAL A 19 -28.50 16.70 41.17
C VAL A 19 -28.67 16.88 39.67
N LEU A 20 -29.30 17.98 39.27
CA LEU A 20 -29.27 18.45 37.88
C LEU A 20 -27.84 18.94 37.59
N GLY A 21 -26.95 18.00 37.28
CA GLY A 21 -25.69 18.31 36.63
C GLY A 21 -25.99 18.84 35.24
N SER A 22 -25.86 20.15 35.05
CA SER A 22 -25.90 20.73 33.72
C SER A 22 -24.62 20.29 33.00
N ALA A 23 -24.71 19.25 32.18
CA ALA A 23 -23.67 18.98 31.20
C ALA A 23 -23.72 20.13 30.18
N VAL A 24 -22.72 21.02 30.23
CA VAL A 24 -22.49 21.93 29.12
C VAL A 24 -22.06 21.06 27.94
N ALA A 25 -22.96 20.83 27.00
CA ALA A 25 -22.63 20.25 25.72
C ALA A 25 -21.77 21.29 24.98
N LEU A 26 -20.46 21.06 24.92
CA LEU A 26 -19.61 21.76 23.98
C LEU A 26 -20.08 21.36 22.57
N PRO A 27 -20.20 22.29 21.61
CA PRO A 27 -20.40 21.91 20.23
C PRO A 27 -19.27 20.97 19.81
N SER A 28 -19.61 19.82 19.23
CA SER A 28 -18.65 18.87 18.66
C SER A 28 -17.76 19.49 17.57
N ASP A 29 -18.15 20.68 17.10
CA ASP A 29 -17.56 21.36 15.95
C ASP A 29 -16.45 22.34 16.36
N LEU A 30 -15.80 22.13 17.51
CA LEU A 30 -14.62 22.90 17.93
C LEU A 30 -13.44 22.75 16.95
N TYR A 31 -13.43 21.67 16.18
CA TYR A 31 -12.62 21.52 14.98
C TYR A 31 -13.58 21.63 13.81
N GLY A 32 -13.55 22.76 13.10
CA GLY A 32 -14.37 22.96 11.90
C GLY A 32 -14.24 21.78 10.92
N ALA A 33 -15.24 21.62 10.05
CA ALA A 33 -15.26 20.58 9.04
C ALA A 33 -13.87 20.44 8.37
N GLN A 34 -13.28 19.25 8.46
CA GLN A 34 -12.03 18.94 7.77
C GLN A 34 -12.25 19.24 6.29
N PRO A 35 -11.28 19.88 5.60
CA PRO A 35 -11.40 20.10 4.17
C PRO A 35 -11.59 18.74 3.49
N VAL A 36 -12.71 18.59 2.79
CA VAL A 36 -12.93 17.45 1.90
C VAL A 36 -12.00 17.65 0.71
N TYR A 37 -10.85 16.98 0.73
CA TYR A 37 -10.04 16.84 -0.47
C TYR A 37 -10.80 15.94 -1.43
N LYS A 38 -11.15 16.46 -2.60
CA LYS A 38 -11.51 15.58 -3.70
C LYS A 38 -10.27 14.76 -4.05
N ASP A 39 -10.46 13.46 -4.10
CA ASP A 39 -9.50 12.52 -4.69
C ASP A 39 -9.57 12.69 -6.21
N GLU A 40 -8.97 13.76 -6.73
CA GLU A 40 -8.81 13.94 -8.18
C GLU A 40 -7.50 13.29 -8.58
N THR A 41 -7.58 12.23 -9.39
CA THR A 41 -6.39 11.61 -9.97
C THR A 41 -5.77 12.55 -11.00
N ILE A 42 -4.50 12.87 -10.81
CA ILE A 42 -3.77 13.83 -11.63
C ILE A 42 -3.00 13.06 -12.72
N PRO A 43 -3.24 13.34 -14.01
CA PRO A 43 -2.42 12.79 -15.10
C PRO A 43 -0.94 13.15 -14.94
N TYR A 44 -0.07 12.24 -15.35
CA TYR A 44 1.38 12.46 -15.31
C TYR A 44 2.06 11.74 -16.47
N ASN A 45 3.26 12.17 -16.80
CA ASN A 45 4.12 11.48 -17.74
C ASN A 45 5.60 11.68 -17.35
N TYR A 46 6.41 10.64 -17.53
CA TYR A 46 7.85 10.73 -17.32
C TYR A 46 8.61 9.79 -18.23
N ALA A 47 9.89 10.07 -18.44
CA ALA A 47 10.81 9.16 -19.10
C ALA A 47 12.23 9.35 -18.56
N TYR A 48 12.99 8.26 -18.52
CA TYR A 48 14.42 8.28 -18.22
C TYR A 48 15.15 7.18 -18.99
N GLY A 49 16.47 7.30 -19.08
CA GLY A 49 17.30 6.26 -19.67
C GLY A 49 18.79 6.48 -19.43
N VAL A 50 19.55 5.39 -19.53
CA VAL A 50 21.01 5.36 -19.44
C VAL A 50 21.52 4.60 -20.65
N LYS A 51 22.50 5.19 -21.34
CA LYS A 51 23.24 4.55 -22.40
C LYS A 51 24.73 4.80 -22.18
N ASP A 52 25.44 3.75 -21.82
CA ASP A 52 26.88 3.73 -21.61
C ASP A 52 27.48 2.58 -22.41
N ASP A 53 28.06 2.92 -23.57
CA ASP A 53 28.68 1.95 -24.47
C ASP A 53 29.96 1.33 -23.86
N TYR A 54 30.63 2.01 -22.94
CA TYR A 54 31.84 1.49 -22.28
C TYR A 54 31.48 0.45 -21.21
N ALA A 55 30.48 0.75 -20.38
CA ALA A 55 29.97 -0.19 -19.39
C ALA A 55 29.05 -1.27 -19.97
N GLY A 56 28.64 -1.14 -21.24
CA GLY A 56 27.67 -2.03 -21.90
C GLY A 56 26.26 -1.91 -21.32
N THR A 57 25.94 -0.80 -20.67
CA THR A 57 24.65 -0.57 -19.99
C THR A 57 23.73 0.22 -20.91
N ASP A 58 22.58 -0.35 -21.24
CA ASP A 58 21.52 0.32 -22.00
C ASP A 58 20.17 -0.05 -21.38
N PHE A 59 19.51 0.93 -20.78
CA PHE A 59 18.15 0.76 -20.26
C PHE A 59 17.37 2.08 -20.32
N GLY A 60 16.06 1.97 -20.43
CA GLY A 60 15.18 3.13 -20.42
C GLY A 60 13.77 2.77 -19.97
N HIS A 61 13.02 3.79 -19.60
CA HIS A 61 11.64 3.68 -19.15
C HIS A 61 10.87 4.92 -19.60
N ASN A 62 9.64 4.73 -20.10
CA ASN A 62 8.66 5.78 -20.26
C ASN A 62 7.31 5.34 -19.70
N GLU A 63 6.57 6.28 -19.13
CA GLU A 63 5.25 6.03 -18.57
C GLU A 63 4.37 7.27 -18.74
N ASP A 64 3.10 7.03 -19.05
CA ASP A 64 2.05 8.02 -19.19
C ASP A 64 0.81 7.52 -18.43
N SER A 65 0.20 8.39 -17.64
CA SER A 65 -1.06 8.15 -16.97
C SER A 65 -2.06 9.25 -17.27
N ASP A 66 -3.27 8.86 -17.64
CA ASP A 66 -4.41 9.75 -17.81
C ASP A 66 -5.22 9.94 -16.51
N GLY A 67 -4.69 9.46 -15.37
CA GLY A 67 -5.37 9.46 -14.08
C GLY A 67 -6.32 8.27 -13.85
N ASN A 68 -6.61 7.46 -14.87
CA ASN A 68 -7.44 6.24 -14.74
C ASN A 68 -6.66 4.98 -15.12
N ALA A 69 -5.81 5.07 -16.13
CA ALA A 69 -4.93 4.03 -16.57
C ALA A 69 -3.49 4.55 -16.67
N VAL A 70 -2.55 3.61 -16.61
CA VAL A 70 -1.12 3.84 -16.80
C VAL A 70 -0.67 3.01 -18.00
N LYS A 71 0.11 3.59 -18.90
CA LYS A 71 0.72 2.91 -20.04
C LYS A 71 2.19 3.24 -20.07
N GLY A 72 3.03 2.24 -20.23
CA GLY A 72 4.47 2.46 -20.27
C GLY A 72 5.23 1.38 -20.99
N SER A 73 6.51 1.65 -21.16
CA SER A 73 7.49 0.72 -21.70
C SER A 73 8.80 0.87 -20.96
N TYR A 74 9.45 -0.25 -20.64
CA TYR A 74 10.85 -0.23 -20.25
C TYR A 74 11.66 -1.24 -21.05
N ASN A 75 12.95 -0.95 -21.19
CA ASN A 75 13.90 -1.81 -21.89
C ASN A 75 15.19 -1.98 -21.08
N VAL A 76 15.84 -3.12 -21.27
CA VAL A 76 17.13 -3.46 -20.65
C VAL A 76 17.94 -4.30 -21.65
N ALA A 77 19.20 -3.92 -21.86
CA ALA A 77 20.19 -4.77 -22.51
C ALA A 77 20.59 -5.93 -21.60
N LEU A 78 20.39 -7.16 -22.07
CA LEU A 78 20.71 -8.38 -21.36
C LEU A 78 22.16 -8.82 -21.61
N PRO A 79 22.78 -9.55 -20.66
CA PRO A 79 24.14 -10.08 -20.83
C PRO A 79 24.32 -11.04 -22.01
N ASP A 80 23.22 -11.63 -22.50
CA ASP A 80 23.23 -12.52 -23.67
C ASP A 80 23.19 -11.76 -25.01
N GLY A 81 23.26 -10.43 -24.99
CA GLY A 81 23.28 -9.56 -26.16
C GLY A 81 21.89 -9.16 -26.68
N ARG A 82 20.80 -9.65 -26.08
CA ARG A 82 19.44 -9.23 -26.45
C ARG A 82 19.04 -7.96 -25.74
N ILE A 83 18.09 -7.22 -26.32
CA ILE A 83 17.34 -6.18 -25.62
C ILE A 83 15.98 -6.76 -25.26
N GLN A 84 15.66 -6.81 -23.97
CA GLN A 84 14.32 -7.08 -23.49
C GLN A 84 13.52 -5.78 -23.49
N THR A 85 12.29 -5.81 -23.99
CA THR A 85 11.36 -4.68 -23.91
C THR A 85 10.04 -5.17 -23.35
N VAL A 86 9.54 -4.47 -22.34
CA VAL A 86 8.28 -4.75 -21.68
C VAL A 86 7.35 -3.58 -21.91
N ASN A 87 6.25 -3.81 -22.62
CA ASN A 87 5.17 -2.83 -22.79
C ASN A 87 4.04 -3.22 -21.85
N TYR A 88 3.49 -2.27 -21.11
CA TYR A 88 2.47 -2.57 -20.11
C TYR A 88 1.34 -1.54 -20.09
N VAL A 89 0.21 -2.01 -19.57
CA VAL A 89 -0.97 -1.21 -19.24
C VAL A 89 -1.44 -1.63 -17.84
N ALA A 90 -1.76 -0.68 -16.99
CA ALA A 90 -2.39 -0.92 -15.69
C ALA A 90 -3.65 -0.06 -15.55
N ASP A 91 -4.77 -0.69 -15.19
CA ASP A 91 -6.03 0.00 -14.92
C ASP A 91 -6.78 -0.69 -13.78
N HIS A 92 -7.83 -0.04 -13.26
CA HIS A 92 -8.59 -0.54 -12.09
C HIS A 92 -9.45 -1.78 -12.39
N TYR A 93 -9.73 -2.08 -13.66
CA TYR A 93 -10.62 -3.16 -14.08
C TYR A 93 -9.85 -4.44 -14.43
N ASN A 94 -8.76 -4.33 -15.18
CA ASN A 94 -7.98 -5.44 -15.71
C ASN A 94 -6.68 -5.68 -14.93
N GLY A 95 -6.31 -4.76 -14.02
CA GLY A 95 -5.03 -4.80 -13.32
C GLY A 95 -3.85 -4.55 -14.26
N TYR A 96 -2.67 -5.02 -13.86
CA TYR A 96 -1.44 -4.88 -14.65
C TYR A 96 -1.33 -5.99 -15.71
N GLN A 97 -1.18 -5.59 -16.96
CA GLN A 97 -0.97 -6.47 -18.11
C GLN A 97 0.29 -6.03 -18.86
N ALA A 98 1.16 -6.98 -19.21
CA ALA A 98 2.40 -6.69 -19.89
C ALA A 98 2.70 -7.68 -21.03
N GLN A 99 3.32 -7.17 -22.08
CA GLN A 99 3.89 -7.94 -23.16
C GLN A 99 5.40 -7.77 -23.16
N VAL A 100 6.11 -8.89 -23.04
CA VAL A 100 7.58 -8.95 -23.09
C VAL A 100 8.02 -9.37 -24.48
N SER A 101 8.97 -8.65 -25.04
CA SER A 101 9.60 -8.95 -26.33
C SER A 101 11.11 -8.90 -26.21
N TYR A 102 11.78 -9.60 -27.12
CA TYR A 102 13.24 -9.65 -27.18
C TYR A 102 13.70 -9.30 -28.59
N LYS A 103 14.73 -8.45 -28.69
CA LYS A 103 15.40 -8.12 -29.94
C LYS A 103 16.85 -8.59 -29.88
N GLY A 104 17.32 -9.26 -30.93
CA GLY A 104 18.66 -9.82 -31.02
C GLY A 104 18.69 -11.34 -30.84
N GLU A 105 19.88 -11.92 -30.92
CA GLU A 105 20.12 -13.36 -30.77
C GLU A 105 20.75 -13.64 -29.42
N ALA A 106 20.22 -14.61 -28.69
CA ALA A 106 20.78 -14.99 -27.39
C ALA A 106 22.14 -15.66 -27.57
N GLN A 107 23.19 -15.09 -26.98
CA GLN A 107 24.52 -15.67 -26.94
C GLN A 107 24.78 -16.26 -25.56
N TYR A 108 24.98 -17.57 -25.50
CA TYR A 108 25.33 -18.27 -24.28
C TYR A 108 26.82 -18.62 -24.32
N PRO A 109 27.62 -18.21 -23.31
CA PRO A 109 28.98 -18.68 -23.22
C PRO A 109 28.96 -20.21 -23.13
N HIS A 110 29.61 -20.87 -24.09
CA HIS A 110 29.84 -22.31 -24.03
C HIS A 110 30.97 -22.57 -23.04
N GLU A 111 30.69 -22.43 -21.74
CA GLU A 111 31.61 -22.92 -20.73
C GLU A 111 31.52 -24.44 -20.67
N TYR A 112 32.55 -25.11 -21.20
CA TYR A 112 32.77 -26.53 -20.99
C TYR A 112 33.31 -26.74 -19.56
N GLY A 113 32.44 -26.50 -18.57
CA GLY A 113 32.70 -26.84 -17.17
C GLY A 113 32.38 -28.32 -16.90
N PRO A 114 33.01 -28.96 -15.89
CA PRO A 114 32.53 -30.25 -15.43
C PRO A 114 31.06 -30.11 -15.01
N ALA A 115 30.23 -31.12 -15.33
CA ALA A 115 28.81 -31.11 -15.01
C ALA A 115 28.60 -30.73 -13.52
N VAL A 116 27.99 -29.57 -13.27
CA VAL A 116 27.56 -29.17 -11.94
C VAL A 116 26.46 -30.11 -11.49
N THR A 117 26.82 -31.09 -10.66
CA THR A 117 25.84 -31.93 -9.97
C THR A 117 25.28 -31.13 -8.79
N PHE A 118 24.13 -30.51 -8.99
CA PHE A 118 23.37 -29.93 -7.88
C PHE A 118 22.83 -31.07 -7.03
N LYS A 119 23.36 -31.24 -5.81
CA LYS A 119 22.70 -32.10 -4.82
C LYS A 119 21.38 -31.43 -4.44
N PRO A 120 20.23 -32.12 -4.52
CA PRO A 120 18.97 -31.54 -4.08
C PRO A 120 19.08 -31.16 -2.60
N GLN A 121 19.02 -29.86 -2.29
CA GLN A 121 18.85 -29.40 -0.92
C GLN A 121 17.44 -29.77 -0.48
N GLN A 122 17.35 -30.57 0.59
CA GLN A 122 16.06 -30.80 1.22
C GLN A 122 15.58 -29.48 1.83
N TYR A 123 14.50 -28.96 1.28
CA TYR A 123 13.80 -27.82 1.84
C TYR A 123 13.22 -28.22 3.21
N GLN A 124 13.73 -27.63 4.28
CA GLN A 124 13.09 -27.67 5.60
C GLN A 124 12.38 -26.34 5.82
N PRO A 125 11.03 -26.28 5.78
CA PRO A 125 10.31 -25.08 6.16
C PRO A 125 10.52 -24.82 7.65
N SER A 126 11.25 -23.76 7.99
CA SER A 126 11.26 -23.24 9.36
C SER A 126 9.97 -22.44 9.57
N TYR A 127 9.00 -23.01 10.28
CA TYR A 127 7.85 -22.26 10.75
C TYR A 127 8.30 -21.27 11.84
N GLN A 128 8.22 -19.98 11.56
CA GLN A 128 8.17 -18.97 12.62
C GLN A 128 6.70 -18.81 13.06
N PRO A 129 6.39 -18.88 14.36
CA PRO A 129 5.05 -18.60 14.85
C PRO A 129 4.69 -17.14 14.55
N GLN A 130 3.44 -16.90 14.12
CA GLN A 130 2.95 -15.55 13.88
C GLN A 130 2.95 -14.73 15.20
N PRO A 131 3.35 -13.45 15.15
CA PRO A 131 3.26 -12.58 16.31
C PRO A 131 1.80 -12.38 16.72
N SER A 132 1.54 -12.61 18.00
CA SER A 132 0.27 -12.30 18.65
C SER A 132 0.24 -10.80 18.98
N TYR A 133 -0.71 -10.07 18.40
CA TYR A 133 -0.98 -8.69 18.82
C TYR A 133 -2.01 -8.75 19.97
N GLN A 134 -1.64 -8.19 21.14
CA GLN A 134 -2.55 -7.95 22.26
C GLN A 134 -3.11 -6.54 22.20
#